data_AF-A0A3D2UDG9-F1
#
_entry.id   AF-A0A3D2UDG9-F1
#
_cell.length_a   1.000
_cell.length_b   1.000
_cell.length_c   1.000
_cell.angle_alpha   90.00
_cell.angle_beta   90.00
_cell.angle_gamma   90.00
#
_symmetry.space_group_name_H-M   'P 1'
#
loop_
_entity.id
_entity.type
_entity.pdbx_description
1 polymer ?
#
loop_
_entity_poly.entity_id
_entity_poly.type
_entity_poly.pdbx_seq_one_letter_code
_entity_poly.pdbx_strand_id
1 'polypeptide(L)'
;MTISRRRFLGTGAAISLGFTGLGCSRSNIIATDVDSGIKFGPLQDDPDGIIALPPGFSYKIFSRAGESMSDGLLVPARHDGMAAFAGPSGMTILVRNHELGSSARAELGPFGSDLALIDLIDRELLYDDGGGNSPALGGTTTLVYDTTAQELVSHHLSLSGTLLNCAGGPTPWGSWISCEEIVSEPEDGLTRSHGYNFEVVAGQPGLQRGVPLTDMGRFKHEAVAVHPSSG
;
A
#
# COMPACT_ATOMS: atom_id res chain seq x y z
N MET A 1 -1.38 14.57 -60.57
CA MET A 1 -1.62 15.91 -60.00
C MET A 1 -0.28 16.60 -59.81
N THR A 2 -0.07 17.76 -60.41
CA THR A 2 1.15 18.58 -60.25
C THR A 2 1.02 19.46 -59.01
N ILE A 3 1.84 19.23 -57.99
CA ILE A 3 1.92 20.09 -56.81
C ILE A 3 2.73 21.33 -57.19
N SER A 4 2.10 22.51 -57.21
CA SER A 4 2.82 23.76 -57.49
C SER A 4 3.58 24.23 -56.24
N ARG A 5 4.73 24.90 -56.42
CA ARG A 5 5.51 25.51 -55.33
C ARG A 5 4.65 26.41 -54.42
N ARG A 6 3.68 27.13 -55.02
CA ARG A 6 2.77 28.01 -54.29
C ARG A 6 1.77 27.23 -53.44
N ARG A 7 1.35 26.04 -53.89
CA ARG A 7 0.48 25.13 -53.12
C ARG A 7 1.24 24.43 -52.01
N PHE A 8 2.47 23.96 -52.26
CA PHE A 8 3.34 23.37 -51.23
C PHE A 8 3.67 24.36 -50.11
N LEU A 9 4.05 25.60 -50.44
CA LEU A 9 4.31 26.64 -49.45
C LEU A 9 3.05 27.08 -48.70
N GLY A 10 1.90 27.15 -49.38
CA GLY A 10 0.61 27.45 -48.74
C GLY A 10 0.16 26.37 -47.75
N THR A 11 0.30 25.09 -48.12
CA THR A 11 -0.04 23.96 -47.24
C THR A 11 0.97 23.80 -46.10
N GLY A 12 2.27 24.04 -46.34
CA GLY A 12 3.30 24.02 -45.31
C GLY A 12 3.14 25.13 -44.26
N ALA A 13 2.79 26.35 -44.68
CA ALA A 13 2.54 27.47 -43.76
C ALA A 13 1.31 27.22 -42.86
N ALA A 14 0.26 26.59 -43.38
CA ALA A 14 -0.94 26.25 -42.61
C ALA A 14 -0.67 25.15 -41.56
N ILE A 15 0.18 24.16 -41.88
CA ILE A 15 0.59 23.11 -40.92
C ILE A 15 1.45 23.71 -39.79
N SER A 16 2.39 24.59 -40.12
CA SER A 16 3.26 25.24 -39.12
C SER A 16 2.50 26.16 -38.16
N LEU A 17 1.44 26.85 -38.65
CA LEU A 17 0.54 27.66 -37.81
C LEU A 17 -0.34 26.79 -36.87
N GLY A 18 -0.75 25.61 -37.33
CA GLY A 18 -1.48 24.64 -36.49
C GLY A 18 -0.65 24.10 -35.32
N PHE A 19 0.64 23.83 -35.54
CA PHE A 19 1.55 23.37 -34.48
C PHE A 19 1.96 24.48 -33.49
N THR A 20 2.02 25.74 -33.93
CA THR A 20 2.27 26.88 -33.00
C THR A 20 1.07 27.14 -32.09
N GLY A 21 -0.17 26.92 -32.56
CA GLY A 21 -1.37 26.99 -31.72
C GLY A 21 -1.45 25.90 -30.64
N LEU A 22 -0.97 24.68 -30.94
CA LEU A 22 -0.84 23.59 -29.95
C LEU A 22 0.25 23.87 -28.90
N GLY A 23 1.25 24.70 -29.22
CA GLY A 23 2.24 25.19 -28.26
C GLY A 23 1.66 26.16 -27.22
N CYS A 24 0.59 26.89 -27.56
CA CYS A 24 -0.15 27.76 -26.64
C CYS A 24 -1.21 27.04 -25.81
N SER A 25 -1.45 25.75 -26.09
CA SER A 25 -2.29 24.86 -25.26
C SER A 25 -1.47 24.11 -24.22
N ARG A 26 -0.15 24.34 -24.14
CA ARG A 26 0.53 24.23 -22.86
C ARG A 26 -0.06 25.35 -22.02
N SER A 27 -1.09 25.01 -21.28
CA SER A 27 -1.35 25.64 -20.00
C SER A 27 0.00 25.69 -19.30
N ASN A 28 0.66 26.85 -19.40
CA ASN A 28 1.27 27.41 -18.23
C ASN A 28 0.09 27.47 -17.24
N ILE A 29 -0.11 26.36 -16.52
CA ILE A 29 -0.33 26.48 -15.10
C ILE A 29 0.90 27.25 -14.67
N ILE A 30 0.81 28.57 -14.80
CA ILE A 30 1.39 29.48 -13.86
C ILE A 30 0.82 28.89 -12.59
N ALA A 31 1.63 28.06 -11.92
CA ALA A 31 1.57 28.02 -10.50
C ALA A 31 1.60 29.50 -10.16
N THR A 32 0.41 30.06 -9.89
CA THR A 32 0.30 31.24 -9.08
C THR A 32 1.34 30.99 -8.01
N ASP A 33 2.27 31.92 -7.85
CA ASP A 33 3.25 31.91 -6.78
C ASP A 33 2.42 31.79 -5.49
N VAL A 34 2.06 30.55 -5.16
CA VAL A 34 1.59 30.14 -3.87
C VAL A 34 2.84 30.49 -3.11
N ASP A 35 2.77 31.48 -2.25
CA ASP A 35 3.76 31.59 -1.19
C ASP A 35 3.85 30.17 -0.65
N SER A 36 4.90 29.47 -1.06
CA SER A 36 4.93 28.03 -0.92
C SER A 36 4.91 27.68 0.55
N GLY A 37 5.12 28.70 1.41
CA GLY A 37 4.96 28.63 2.84
C GLY A 37 5.74 27.43 3.33
N ILE A 38 6.85 27.08 2.65
CA ILE A 38 7.63 25.88 2.91
C ILE A 38 8.23 26.12 4.27
N LYS A 39 7.48 25.75 5.30
CA LYS A 39 7.81 26.00 6.71
C LYS A 39 9.06 25.24 7.12
N PHE A 40 9.47 24.26 6.32
CA PHE A 40 10.48 23.28 6.67
C PHE A 40 11.81 23.45 5.91
N GLY A 41 11.88 24.33 4.91
CA GLY A 41 13.08 24.51 4.07
C GLY A 41 13.21 23.50 2.91
N PRO A 42 14.28 23.59 2.10
CA PRO A 42 14.50 22.70 0.95
C PRO A 42 14.88 21.28 1.39
N LEU A 43 14.62 20.28 0.54
CA LEU A 43 15.11 18.92 0.74
C LEU A 43 16.64 18.88 0.63
N GLN A 44 17.29 18.12 1.51
CA GLN A 44 18.72 17.82 1.44
C GLN A 44 18.93 16.47 0.77
N ASP A 45 20.02 16.36 -0.01
CA ASP A 45 20.44 15.08 -0.58
C ASP A 45 20.65 14.05 0.54
N ASP A 46 20.02 12.89 0.40
CA ASP A 46 20.20 11.75 1.30
C ASP A 46 21.35 10.88 0.79
N PRO A 47 22.47 10.73 1.54
CA PRO A 47 23.60 9.90 1.13
C PRO A 47 23.22 8.44 0.84
N ASP A 48 22.20 7.93 1.52
CA ASP A 48 21.70 6.57 1.35
C ASP A 48 20.63 6.46 0.25
N GLY A 49 20.16 7.60 -0.27
CA GLY A 49 19.18 7.68 -1.36
C GLY A 49 17.79 7.13 -1.02
N ILE A 50 17.39 7.14 0.26
CA ILE A 50 16.13 6.57 0.75
C ILE A 50 15.06 7.65 0.85
N ILE A 51 15.27 8.69 1.67
CA ILE A 51 14.34 9.82 1.84
C ILE A 51 15.14 11.12 2.00
N ALA A 52 15.04 11.99 1.01
CA ALA A 52 15.52 13.37 1.12
C ALA A 52 14.62 14.16 2.08
N LEU A 53 15.20 14.76 3.12
CA LEU A 53 14.46 15.49 4.17
C LEU A 53 14.97 16.93 4.33
N PRO A 54 14.12 17.88 4.76
CA PRO A 54 14.56 19.23 5.06
C PRO A 54 15.49 19.32 6.29
N PRO A 55 16.21 20.44 6.47
CA PRO A 55 17.01 20.68 7.68
C PRO A 55 16.22 20.51 8.97
N GLY A 56 16.80 19.80 9.94
CA GLY A 56 16.19 19.52 11.24
C GLY A 56 15.30 18.27 11.29
N PHE A 57 15.07 17.60 10.15
CA PHE A 57 14.38 16.32 10.08
C PHE A 57 15.38 15.17 9.94
N SER A 58 15.00 14.01 10.48
CA SER A 58 15.72 12.75 10.32
C SER A 58 14.73 11.59 10.19
N TYR A 59 15.19 10.46 9.68
CA TYR A 59 14.41 9.23 9.62
C TYR A 59 15.16 8.08 10.29
N LYS A 60 14.43 7.04 10.66
CA LYS A 60 14.98 5.76 11.10
C LYS A 60 14.24 4.64 10.36
N ILE A 61 14.99 3.74 9.76
CA ILE A 61 14.42 2.53 9.17
C ILE A 61 14.35 1.48 10.28
N PHE A 62 13.15 0.98 10.55
CA PHE A 62 12.89 0.06 11.67
C PHE A 62 12.25 -1.27 11.25
N SER A 63 11.87 -1.43 9.98
CA SER A 63 11.31 -2.68 9.43
C SER A 63 11.52 -2.68 7.91
N ARG A 64 12.19 -3.71 7.38
CA ARG A 64 12.39 -3.92 5.93
C ARG A 64 11.78 -5.23 5.47
N ALA A 65 11.27 -5.24 4.24
CA ALA A 65 10.80 -6.45 3.59
C ALA A 65 11.88 -7.56 3.61
N GLY A 66 11.48 -8.78 3.95
CA GLY A 66 12.36 -9.94 4.07
C GLY A 66 13.12 -10.05 5.39
N GLU A 67 13.05 -9.07 6.31
CA GLU A 67 13.56 -9.24 7.67
C GLU A 67 12.67 -10.20 8.47
N SER A 68 13.26 -10.93 9.41
CA SER A 68 12.50 -11.79 10.32
C SER A 68 11.67 -10.95 11.30
N MET A 69 10.42 -11.38 11.49
CA MET A 69 9.49 -10.84 12.47
C MET A 69 9.58 -11.55 13.82
N SER A 70 8.93 -10.99 14.83
CA SER A 70 8.96 -11.51 16.21
C SER A 70 8.22 -12.84 16.35
N ASP A 71 7.32 -13.14 15.40
CA ASP A 71 6.60 -14.41 15.27
C ASP A 71 7.36 -15.47 14.45
N GLY A 72 8.57 -15.14 13.96
CA GLY A 72 9.39 -16.03 13.15
C GLY A 72 9.07 -16.03 11.65
N LEU A 73 8.04 -15.29 11.22
CA LEU A 73 7.72 -15.07 9.80
C LEU A 73 8.61 -13.98 9.20
N LEU A 74 8.47 -13.72 7.89
CA LEU A 74 9.17 -12.62 7.22
C LEU A 74 8.26 -11.41 7.05
N VAL A 75 8.83 -10.21 7.08
CA VAL A 75 8.13 -8.99 6.69
C VAL A 75 7.77 -9.08 5.20
N PRO A 76 6.47 -9.11 4.82
CA PRO A 76 6.12 -9.14 3.40
C PRO A 76 6.52 -7.84 2.71
N ALA A 77 6.74 -7.88 1.40
CA ALA A 77 7.08 -6.70 0.60
C ALA A 77 5.86 -5.78 0.38
N ARG A 78 6.06 -4.74 -0.44
CA ARG A 78 5.01 -3.81 -0.91
C ARG A 78 4.18 -3.22 0.24
N HIS A 79 4.87 -2.61 1.19
CA HIS A 79 4.23 -1.86 2.27
C HIS A 79 3.34 -0.76 1.69
N ASP A 80 2.12 -0.65 2.19
CA ASP A 80 1.15 0.34 1.72
C ASP A 80 0.41 0.98 2.93
N GLY A 81 -0.86 1.34 2.78
CA GLY A 81 -1.63 2.08 3.76
C GLY A 81 -1.60 1.47 5.15
N MET A 82 -1.60 2.37 6.14
CA MET A 82 -1.39 2.02 7.53
C MET A 82 -2.03 3.05 8.46
N ALA A 83 -2.31 2.62 9.69
CA ALA A 83 -2.79 3.51 10.75
C ALA A 83 -2.09 3.23 12.08
N ALA A 84 -1.89 4.30 12.85
CA ALA A 84 -1.33 4.25 14.19
C ALA A 84 -2.45 4.22 15.25
N PHE A 85 -2.26 3.38 16.27
CA PHE A 85 -3.17 3.17 17.38
C PHE A 85 -2.40 3.29 18.71
N ALA A 86 -3.12 3.60 19.79
CA ALA A 86 -2.53 3.56 21.13
C ALA A 86 -2.16 2.11 21.50
N GLY A 87 -0.92 1.92 21.93
CA GLY A 87 -0.39 0.64 22.38
C GLY A 87 -0.23 0.53 23.90
N PRO A 88 0.17 -0.65 24.40
CA PRO A 88 0.43 -0.86 25.82
C PRO A 88 1.56 0.05 26.31
N SER A 89 1.48 0.47 27.58
CA SER A 89 2.54 1.27 28.23
C SER A 89 2.94 2.55 27.50
N GLY A 90 2.02 3.17 26.74
CA GLY A 90 2.28 4.40 25.98
C GLY A 90 3.01 4.18 24.64
N MET A 91 3.21 2.92 24.23
CA MET A 91 3.75 2.58 22.91
C MET A 91 2.75 2.91 21.79
N THR A 92 3.22 2.89 20.56
CA THR A 92 2.39 3.04 19.36
C THR A 92 2.26 1.70 18.66
N ILE A 93 1.03 1.32 18.32
CA ILE A 93 0.77 0.18 17.42
C ILE A 93 0.59 0.73 16.00
N LEU A 94 1.20 0.09 15.02
CA LEU A 94 1.00 0.39 13.60
C LEU A 94 0.47 -0.87 12.91
N VAL A 95 -0.69 -0.80 12.26
CA VAL A 95 -1.17 -1.87 11.37
C VAL A 95 -0.87 -1.43 9.94
N ARG A 96 -0.11 -2.23 9.19
CA ARG A 96 0.45 -1.90 7.87
C ARG A 96 0.05 -2.94 6.83
N ASN A 97 -0.49 -2.48 5.71
CA ASN A 97 -0.84 -3.33 4.58
C ASN A 97 0.36 -3.80 3.76
N HIS A 98 0.14 -4.90 3.02
CA HIS A 98 1.06 -5.48 2.06
C HIS A 98 0.34 -5.75 0.73
N GLU A 99 0.64 -4.93 -0.28
CA GLU A 99 -0.06 -4.89 -1.57
C GLU A 99 0.42 -5.97 -2.56
N LEU A 100 0.40 -7.23 -2.12
CA LEU A 100 0.85 -8.38 -2.91
C LEU A 100 -0.31 -8.97 -3.71
N GLY A 101 -0.15 -9.04 -5.04
CA GLY A 101 -1.16 -9.60 -5.95
C GLY A 101 -1.04 -11.11 -6.11
N SER A 102 -1.98 -11.71 -6.85
CA SER A 102 -2.06 -13.17 -7.05
C SER A 102 -0.83 -13.78 -7.74
N SER A 103 -0.09 -12.99 -8.51
CA SER A 103 1.16 -13.39 -9.17
C SER A 103 2.43 -13.05 -8.38
N ALA A 104 2.29 -12.59 -7.13
CA ALA A 104 3.44 -12.31 -6.28
C ALA A 104 4.25 -13.60 -6.02
N ARG A 105 5.57 -13.49 -6.13
CA ARG A 105 6.48 -14.60 -5.82
C ARG A 105 6.49 -14.86 -4.32
N ALA A 106 6.61 -16.13 -3.92
CA ALA A 106 6.67 -16.56 -2.53
C ALA A 106 7.71 -15.79 -1.67
N GLU A 107 8.86 -15.46 -2.26
CA GLU A 107 9.94 -14.69 -1.63
C GLU A 107 9.54 -13.28 -1.17
N LEU A 108 8.42 -12.73 -1.69
CA LEU A 108 7.89 -11.43 -1.29
C LEU A 108 6.88 -11.54 -0.15
N GLY A 109 6.36 -12.74 0.13
CA GLY A 109 5.35 -12.99 1.15
C GLY A 109 5.96 -13.32 2.52
N PRO A 110 5.11 -13.57 3.53
CA PRO A 110 5.57 -13.83 4.90
C PRO A 110 6.20 -15.21 5.09
N PHE A 111 5.99 -16.14 4.14
CA PHE A 111 6.26 -17.56 4.34
C PHE A 111 7.62 -18.05 3.82
N GLY A 112 8.44 -17.16 3.25
CA GLY A 112 9.71 -17.52 2.62
C GLY A 112 9.56 -18.02 1.18
N SER A 113 10.69 -18.16 0.48
CA SER A 113 10.70 -18.51 -0.96
C SER A 113 10.20 -19.91 -1.28
N ASP A 114 10.27 -20.82 -0.31
CA ASP A 114 9.77 -22.21 -0.39
C ASP A 114 8.45 -22.41 0.37
N LEU A 115 7.87 -21.32 0.90
CA LEU A 115 6.68 -21.31 1.75
C LEU A 115 6.80 -22.13 3.04
N ALA A 116 8.00 -22.55 3.46
CA ALA A 116 8.16 -23.44 4.61
C ALA A 116 7.66 -22.84 5.93
N LEU A 117 7.69 -21.51 6.07
CA LEU A 117 7.24 -20.84 7.29
C LEU A 117 5.71 -20.81 7.45
N ILE A 118 4.95 -21.23 6.43
CA ILE A 118 3.48 -21.36 6.55
C ILE A 118 3.07 -22.36 7.65
N ASP A 119 3.96 -23.31 7.99
CA ASP A 119 3.70 -24.31 9.03
C ASP A 119 3.83 -23.73 10.46
N LEU A 120 4.26 -22.47 10.59
CA LEU A 120 4.27 -21.74 11.87
C LEU A 120 2.89 -21.17 12.25
N ILE A 121 1.94 -21.16 11.31
CA ILE A 121 0.60 -20.59 11.53
C ILE A 121 -0.48 -21.66 11.41
N ASP A 122 -1.63 -21.38 12.00
CA ASP A 122 -2.86 -22.10 11.69
C ASP A 122 -3.40 -21.63 10.34
N ARG A 123 -3.37 -22.51 9.33
CA ARG A 123 -3.83 -22.20 7.97
C ARG A 123 -5.31 -21.86 7.90
N GLU A 124 -6.13 -22.26 8.89
CA GLU A 124 -7.54 -21.88 8.94
C GLU A 124 -7.75 -20.37 9.16
N LEU A 125 -6.71 -19.64 9.61
CA LEU A 125 -6.78 -18.19 9.78
C LEU A 125 -6.63 -17.44 8.45
N LEU A 126 -6.08 -18.08 7.42
CA LEU A 126 -5.95 -17.49 6.09
C LEU A 126 -7.34 -17.31 5.48
N TYR A 127 -7.57 -16.14 4.86
CA TYR A 127 -8.77 -15.99 4.04
C TYR A 127 -8.73 -16.96 2.85
N ASP A 128 -7.71 -16.86 1.98
CA ASP A 128 -7.45 -17.81 0.90
C ASP A 128 -6.12 -18.55 1.11
N ASP A 129 -6.20 -19.86 1.38
CA ASP A 129 -5.05 -20.73 1.62
C ASP A 129 -4.46 -21.32 0.31
N GLY A 130 -5.05 -21.02 -0.84
CA GLY A 130 -4.63 -21.51 -2.15
C GLY A 130 -5.02 -22.97 -2.43
N GLY A 131 -5.74 -23.66 -1.54
CA GLY A 131 -6.30 -25.00 -1.79
C GLY A 131 -5.24 -26.06 -2.07
N GLY A 132 -4.09 -25.96 -1.40
CA GLY A 132 -2.92 -26.83 -1.63
C GLY A 132 -1.89 -26.26 -2.62
N ASN A 133 -2.17 -25.11 -3.23
CA ASN A 133 -1.18 -24.30 -3.95
C ASN A 133 -0.59 -23.22 -3.03
N SER A 134 0.04 -22.19 -3.62
CA SER A 134 0.50 -21.02 -2.88
C SER A 134 -0.72 -20.26 -2.31
N PRO A 135 -0.70 -19.88 -1.02
CA PRO A 135 -1.74 -19.01 -0.48
C PRO A 135 -1.63 -17.62 -1.10
N ALA A 136 -2.71 -16.84 -0.96
CA ALA A 136 -2.64 -15.40 -1.19
C ALA A 136 -1.69 -14.75 -0.15
N LEU A 137 -0.72 -13.97 -0.64
CA LEU A 137 0.42 -13.52 0.17
C LEU A 137 0.28 -12.11 0.73
N GLY A 138 -0.78 -11.38 0.38
CA GLY A 138 -1.08 -10.07 0.94
C GLY A 138 -1.55 -10.15 2.39
N GLY A 139 -2.00 -9.02 2.91
CA GLY A 139 -2.55 -8.88 4.24
C GLY A 139 -1.94 -7.73 5.01
N THR A 140 -1.79 -7.90 6.31
CA THR A 140 -1.26 -6.86 7.20
C THR A 140 -0.24 -7.42 8.18
N THR A 141 0.65 -6.54 8.61
CA THR A 141 1.50 -6.74 9.78
C THR A 141 1.13 -5.73 10.86
N THR A 142 1.27 -6.13 12.13
CA THR A 142 1.09 -5.26 13.28
C THR A 142 2.43 -5.07 13.98
N LEU A 143 2.85 -3.82 14.13
CA LEU A 143 4.12 -3.40 14.71
C LEU A 143 3.87 -2.65 16.01
N VAL A 144 4.66 -2.93 17.04
CA VAL A 144 4.67 -2.18 18.31
C VAL A 144 5.96 -1.39 18.38
N TYR A 145 5.85 -0.07 18.41
CA TYR A 145 6.97 0.85 18.35
C TYR A 145 7.03 1.74 19.58
N ASP A 146 8.22 1.86 20.17
CA ASP A 146 8.51 2.81 21.23
C ASP A 146 8.96 4.13 20.59
N THR A 147 8.12 5.15 20.67
CA THR A 147 8.39 6.47 20.11
C THR A 147 9.39 7.28 20.94
N THR A 148 9.62 6.92 22.20
CA THR A 148 10.60 7.57 23.09
C THR A 148 11.99 7.01 22.83
N ALA A 149 12.14 5.68 22.81
CA ALA A 149 13.40 5.01 22.47
C ALA A 149 13.69 5.04 20.96
N GLN A 150 12.67 5.32 20.14
CA GLN A 150 12.70 5.20 18.69
C GLN A 150 13.05 3.78 18.23
N GLU A 151 12.44 2.76 18.83
CA GLU A 151 12.76 1.36 18.58
C GLU A 151 11.52 0.52 18.27
N LEU A 152 11.68 -0.40 17.32
CA LEU A 152 10.69 -1.43 17.08
C LEU A 152 10.79 -2.48 18.18
N VAL A 153 9.73 -2.60 18.99
CA VAL A 153 9.66 -3.54 20.11
C VAL A 153 9.29 -4.94 19.61
N SER A 154 8.31 -5.02 18.71
CA SER A 154 7.91 -6.27 18.05
C SER A 154 7.13 -6.00 16.78
N HIS A 155 7.06 -7.00 15.91
CA HIS A 155 6.13 -7.03 14.77
C HIS A 155 5.75 -8.45 14.43
N HIS A 156 4.53 -8.63 13.93
CA HIS A 156 3.97 -9.93 13.58
C HIS A 156 2.97 -9.79 12.42
N LEU A 157 2.66 -10.91 11.76
CA LEU A 157 1.60 -11.01 10.76
C LEU A 157 0.22 -10.95 11.45
N SER A 158 -0.65 -10.04 11.02
CA SER A 158 -1.97 -9.81 11.64
C SER A 158 -3.16 -10.14 10.74
N LEU A 159 -2.98 -10.14 9.42
CA LEU A 159 -3.93 -10.64 8.42
C LEU A 159 -3.14 -11.30 7.29
N SER A 160 -3.67 -12.38 6.73
CA SER A 160 -3.11 -13.03 5.53
C SER A 160 -4.15 -13.84 4.76
N GLY A 161 -3.77 -14.32 3.59
CA GLY A 161 -4.70 -14.94 2.64
C GLY A 161 -5.52 -13.92 1.84
N THR A 162 -5.11 -12.65 1.81
CA THR A 162 -5.76 -11.56 1.04
C THR A 162 -4.83 -11.05 -0.07
N LEU A 163 -5.35 -10.22 -0.97
CA LEU A 163 -4.65 -9.77 -2.18
C LEU A 163 -4.75 -8.26 -2.40
N LEU A 164 -3.65 -7.65 -2.87
CA LEU A 164 -3.57 -6.21 -3.16
C LEU A 164 -4.19 -5.36 -2.06
N ASN A 165 -3.79 -5.62 -0.81
CA ASN A 165 -4.14 -4.76 0.32
C ASN A 165 -3.51 -3.39 0.10
N CYS A 166 -4.28 -2.44 -0.42
CA CYS A 166 -3.81 -1.11 -0.80
C CYS A 166 -3.81 -0.20 0.43
N ALA A 167 -4.84 0.61 0.63
CA ALA A 167 -5.04 1.40 1.85
C ALA A 167 -6.16 0.82 2.72
N GLY A 168 -6.89 1.69 3.38
CA GLY A 168 -7.84 1.29 4.41
C GLY A 168 -8.36 2.44 5.24
N GLY A 169 -8.86 2.12 6.42
CA GLY A 169 -9.39 3.11 7.36
C GLY A 169 -9.29 2.67 8.81
N PRO A 170 -8.82 3.53 9.74
CA PRO A 170 -8.95 3.24 11.15
C PRO A 170 -10.40 3.39 11.59
N THR A 171 -10.86 2.49 12.45
CA THR A 171 -12.17 2.58 13.06
C THR A 171 -12.10 3.27 14.42
N PRO A 172 -13.17 3.95 14.87
CA PRO A 172 -13.23 4.54 16.20
C PRO A 172 -13.12 3.52 17.35
N TRP A 173 -13.38 2.24 17.10
CA TRP A 173 -13.31 1.16 18.09
C TRP A 173 -11.97 0.42 18.11
N GLY A 174 -10.94 0.93 17.41
CA GLY A 174 -9.57 0.47 17.55
C GLY A 174 -9.17 -0.68 16.63
N SER A 175 -9.75 -0.74 15.44
CA SER A 175 -9.36 -1.66 14.37
C SER A 175 -8.92 -0.91 13.12
N TRP A 176 -8.23 -1.62 12.23
CA TRP A 176 -7.90 -1.21 10.87
C TRP A 176 -8.75 -2.00 9.89
N ILE A 177 -9.43 -1.33 8.98
CA ILE A 177 -10.07 -1.97 7.83
C ILE A 177 -9.09 -1.93 6.66
N SER A 178 -8.55 -3.09 6.28
CA SER A 178 -7.68 -3.26 5.11
C SER A 178 -8.52 -3.51 3.86
N CYS A 179 -8.12 -2.91 2.72
CA CYS A 179 -8.89 -2.94 1.49
C CYS A 179 -8.19 -3.71 0.37
N GLU A 180 -8.86 -4.68 -0.26
CA GLU A 180 -8.35 -5.31 -1.48
C GLU A 180 -8.69 -4.46 -2.73
N GLU A 181 -7.67 -4.00 -3.45
CA GLU A 181 -7.81 -3.21 -4.68
C GLU A 181 -7.95 -4.10 -5.95
N ILE A 182 -8.53 -5.29 -5.79
CA ILE A 182 -8.66 -6.31 -6.83
C ILE A 182 -10.08 -6.88 -6.89
N VAL A 183 -10.45 -7.47 -8.02
CA VAL A 183 -11.61 -8.37 -8.11
C VAL A 183 -11.15 -9.61 -8.86
N SER A 184 -11.10 -10.75 -8.17
CA SER A 184 -10.73 -12.05 -8.75
C SER A 184 -11.66 -13.16 -8.27
N GLU A 185 -11.72 -14.24 -9.04
CA GLU A 185 -12.55 -15.42 -8.76
C GLU A 185 -11.67 -16.65 -8.48
N PRO A 186 -12.23 -17.74 -7.91
CA PRO A 186 -11.53 -19.01 -7.63
C PRO A 186 -10.90 -19.76 -8.82
N GLU A 187 -10.73 -19.14 -9.98
CA GLU A 187 -10.24 -19.78 -11.21
C GLU A 187 -8.77 -19.43 -11.50
N ASP A 188 -8.19 -18.51 -10.72
CA ASP A 188 -6.83 -17.97 -10.88
C ASP A 188 -5.79 -18.58 -9.90
N GLY A 189 -5.96 -19.85 -9.52
CA GLY A 189 -5.14 -20.49 -8.47
C GLY A 189 -5.51 -20.05 -7.05
N LEU A 190 -6.68 -19.43 -6.91
CA LEU A 190 -7.32 -18.99 -5.68
C LEU A 190 -8.45 -19.97 -5.32
N THR A 191 -8.87 -19.97 -4.06
CA THR A 191 -10.03 -20.77 -3.59
C THR A 191 -11.23 -19.92 -3.25
N ARG A 192 -11.06 -18.59 -3.14
CA ARG A 192 -12.11 -17.64 -2.79
C ARG A 192 -12.18 -16.49 -3.80
N SER A 193 -13.34 -15.84 -3.83
CA SER A 193 -13.48 -14.56 -4.53
C SER A 193 -12.80 -13.46 -3.71
N HIS A 194 -12.08 -12.54 -4.37
CA HIS A 194 -11.47 -11.37 -3.73
C HIS A 194 -12.13 -10.05 -4.18
N GLY A 195 -11.77 -8.97 -3.50
CA GLY A 195 -12.32 -7.62 -3.65
C GLY A 195 -13.17 -7.18 -2.48
N TYR A 196 -12.80 -7.64 -1.28
CA TYR A 196 -13.49 -7.29 -0.04
C TYR A 196 -12.57 -6.48 0.89
N ASN A 197 -13.18 -5.94 1.94
CA ASN A 197 -12.45 -5.35 3.05
C ASN A 197 -12.35 -6.33 4.22
N PHE A 198 -11.32 -6.17 5.05
CA PHE A 198 -11.03 -7.05 6.17
C PHE A 198 -10.71 -6.24 7.40
N GLU A 199 -11.32 -6.59 8.53
CA GLU A 199 -11.07 -5.91 9.80
C GLU A 199 -9.96 -6.60 10.59
N VAL A 200 -9.02 -5.79 11.10
CA VAL A 200 -7.90 -6.24 11.93
C VAL A 200 -7.91 -5.42 13.22
N VAL A 201 -8.16 -6.07 14.36
CA VAL A 201 -8.15 -5.39 15.66
C VAL A 201 -6.72 -5.05 16.04
N ALA A 202 -6.37 -3.77 16.17
CA ALA A 202 -4.97 -3.35 16.28
C ALA A 202 -4.28 -3.87 17.55
N GLY A 203 -5.01 -3.91 18.67
CA GLY A 203 -4.49 -4.37 19.97
C GLY A 203 -4.45 -5.89 20.16
N GLN A 204 -4.97 -6.68 19.20
CA GLN A 204 -4.99 -8.13 19.32
C GLN A 204 -3.68 -8.72 18.78
N PRO A 205 -2.94 -9.52 19.59
CA PRO A 205 -1.70 -10.12 19.15
C PRO A 205 -1.94 -11.29 18.18
N GLY A 206 -1.00 -11.48 17.26
CA GLY A 206 -0.95 -12.62 16.35
C GLY A 206 -1.85 -12.48 15.13
N LEU A 207 -1.82 -13.52 14.30
CA LEU A 207 -2.63 -13.62 13.09
C LEU A 207 -4.12 -13.73 13.44
N GLN A 208 -4.95 -12.88 12.83
CA GLN A 208 -6.39 -12.91 12.96
C GLN A 208 -7.02 -13.63 11.77
N ARG A 209 -8.19 -14.25 11.99
CA ARG A 209 -8.93 -14.93 10.93
C ARG A 209 -9.40 -13.91 9.90
N GLY A 210 -9.01 -14.09 8.64
CA GLY A 210 -9.48 -13.24 7.53
C GLY A 210 -10.96 -13.46 7.25
N VAL A 211 -11.82 -12.59 7.78
CA VAL A 211 -13.27 -12.60 7.52
C VAL A 211 -13.62 -11.42 6.60
N PRO A 212 -14.14 -11.66 5.39
CA PRO A 212 -14.48 -10.58 4.46
C PRO A 212 -15.72 -9.82 4.94
N LEU A 213 -15.66 -8.49 4.88
CA LEU A 213 -16.78 -7.59 5.16
C LEU A 213 -17.67 -7.45 3.92
N THR A 214 -18.43 -8.50 3.61
CA THR A 214 -19.21 -8.58 2.36
C THR A 214 -20.29 -7.51 2.22
N ASP A 215 -20.81 -6.99 3.33
CA ASP A 215 -21.83 -5.93 3.33
C ASP A 215 -21.30 -4.58 2.80
N MET A 216 -19.97 -4.41 2.75
CA MET A 216 -19.33 -3.24 2.14
C MET A 216 -19.26 -3.31 0.61
N GLY A 217 -19.78 -4.39 0.02
CA GLY A 217 -19.74 -4.63 -1.42
C GLY A 217 -18.39 -5.18 -1.90
N ARG A 218 -18.39 -5.63 -3.16
CA ARG A 218 -17.24 -6.24 -3.81
C ARG A 218 -16.81 -5.44 -5.04
N PHE A 219 -15.67 -4.78 -4.94
CA PHE A 219 -15.04 -4.00 -6.00
C PHE A 219 -13.58 -3.72 -5.60
N LYS A 220 -12.87 -2.90 -6.39
CA LYS A 220 -11.52 -2.46 -6.08
C LYS A 220 -11.56 -1.39 -4.98
N HIS A 221 -11.40 -1.79 -3.72
CA HIS A 221 -11.41 -0.86 -2.60
C HIS A 221 -10.02 -0.24 -2.44
N GLU A 222 -9.95 1.08 -2.46
CA GLU A 222 -8.71 1.82 -2.15
C GLU A 222 -8.59 1.99 -0.64
N ALA A 223 -9.55 2.70 -0.04
CA ALA A 223 -9.54 3.13 1.35
C ALA A 223 -10.96 3.19 1.92
N VAL A 224 -11.06 3.25 3.25
CA VAL A 224 -12.32 3.42 3.97
C VAL A 224 -12.22 4.64 4.87
N ALA A 225 -13.24 5.49 4.84
CA ALA A 225 -13.38 6.59 5.78
C ALA A 225 -14.56 6.30 6.70
N VAL A 226 -14.29 6.16 7.99
CA VAL A 226 -15.31 5.91 9.01
C VAL A 226 -15.66 7.24 9.66
N HIS A 227 -16.95 7.58 9.72
CA HIS A 227 -17.39 8.79 10.40
C HIS A 227 -17.44 8.53 11.92
N PRO A 228 -16.65 9.23 12.76
CA PRO A 228 -16.44 8.80 14.14
C PRO A 228 -17.70 8.70 15.00
N SER A 229 -18.75 9.47 14.68
CA SER A 229 -20.00 9.49 15.46
C SER A 229 -21.09 8.56 14.94
N SER A 230 -21.09 8.22 13.66
CA SER A 230 -22.18 7.42 13.06
C SER A 230 -21.76 6.02 12.62
N GLY A 231 -20.45 5.75 12.55
CA GLY A 231 -19.94 4.71 11.65
C GLY A 231 -19.88 5.27 10.24
#